data_AF-A0A7S1LI65-F1
#
_entry.id   AF-A0A7S1LI65-F1
#
_cell.length_a   1.000
_cell.length_b   1.000
_cell.length_c   1.000
_cell.angle_alpha   90.00
_cell.angle_beta   90.00
_cell.angle_gamma   90.00
#
_symmetry.space_group_name_H-M   'P 1'
#
loop_
_entity.id
_entity.type
_entity.pdbx_description
1 polymer ?
#
loop_
_entity_poly.entity_id
_entity_poly.type
_entity_poly.pdbx_seq_one_letter_code
_entity_poly.pdbx_strand_id
1 'polypeptide(L)'
;PGFVQLLVATYLTTTPQEYADVWTKDNNGALMNQAMIVDVRRAQAALDAGLPLPPKTFVMCENYPTVYECGDMTWWLNSGKPWISFDVAYFNSTRGVSGSNIRQVERRNMGVCARPSSVAAPLERTMQYATDVTSMFYAMRHNNYPHDPLLVIPACNQSTDKRWVLYNCSDDPRKFTTPVIAFAARQDLVPRFEGYRPIKRDFAPKAFGSIDGKATSARMLADPANMTVILQNGPTSVQHPPFSFSEFYASHPTVKDKASHRGIPDVLNFSPVIVRPLSGLSKHQRAGAPRGGSVAAGVAVAA
;
A
#
# COMPACT_ATOMS: atom_id res chain seq x y z
N PRO A 1 0.68 -0.92 23.34
CA PRO A 1 0.02 -1.11 22.03
C PRO A 1 0.95 -0.74 20.88
N GLY A 2 0.91 -1.45 19.74
CA GLY A 2 1.85 -1.25 18.63
C GLY A 2 1.94 0.20 18.13
N PHE A 3 0.83 0.96 18.13
CA PHE A 3 0.84 2.34 17.65
C PHE A 3 1.68 3.27 18.54
N VAL A 4 1.72 3.03 19.86
CA VAL A 4 2.53 3.82 20.79
C VAL A 4 4.01 3.62 20.50
N GLN A 5 4.42 2.40 20.15
CA GLN A 5 5.81 2.07 19.86
C GLN A 5 6.27 2.71 18.55
N LEU A 6 5.43 2.69 17.51
CA LEU A 6 5.68 3.43 16.27
C LEU A 6 5.85 4.93 16.54
N LEU A 7 4.98 5.50 17.38
CA LEU A 7 5.03 6.91 17.75
C LEU A 7 6.34 7.21 18.49
N VAL A 8 6.66 6.47 19.55
CA VAL A 8 7.91 6.64 20.31
C VAL A 8 9.14 6.53 19.40
N ALA A 9 9.22 5.53 18.53
CA ALA A 9 10.33 5.39 17.58
C ALA A 9 10.42 6.61 16.63
N THR A 10 9.29 7.09 16.12
CA THR A 10 9.25 8.26 15.22
C THR A 10 9.77 9.54 15.89
N TYR A 11 9.50 9.73 17.19
CA TYR A 11 9.90 10.95 17.90
C TYR A 11 11.32 10.91 18.48
N LEU A 12 11.84 9.72 18.81
CA LEU A 12 13.11 9.59 19.53
C LEU A 12 14.31 9.29 18.63
N THR A 13 14.10 8.89 17.38
CA THR A 13 15.17 8.31 16.56
C THR A 13 15.56 9.21 15.40
N THR A 14 16.81 9.10 14.96
CA THR A 14 17.35 9.91 13.87
C THR A 14 17.91 9.07 12.73
N THR A 15 18.17 7.79 12.98
CA THR A 15 18.63 6.83 11.96
C THR A 15 17.64 5.66 11.81
N PRO A 16 17.61 4.99 10.64
CA PRO A 16 16.76 3.82 10.44
C PRO A 16 17.04 2.67 11.40
N GLN A 17 18.31 2.48 11.79
CA GLN A 17 18.68 1.44 12.75
C GLN A 17 18.20 1.78 14.16
N GLU A 18 18.35 3.03 14.61
CA GLU A 18 17.79 3.45 15.90
C GLU A 18 16.27 3.25 15.93
N TYR A 19 15.57 3.62 14.85
CA TYR A 19 14.12 3.42 14.75
C TYR A 19 13.76 1.95 14.95
N ALA A 20 14.46 1.06 14.26
CA ALA A 20 14.33 -0.38 14.42
C ALA A 20 14.56 -0.82 15.87
N ASP A 21 15.66 -0.40 16.49
CA ASP A 21 16.04 -0.82 17.85
C ASP A 21 15.02 -0.33 18.90
N VAL A 22 14.48 0.88 18.74
CA VAL A 22 13.44 1.43 19.62
C VAL A 22 12.08 0.78 19.38
N TRP A 23 11.68 0.59 18.12
CA TRP A 23 10.38 0.04 17.78
C TRP A 23 10.25 -1.43 18.20
N THR A 24 11.36 -2.19 18.14
CA THR A 24 11.41 -3.63 18.44
C THR A 24 11.39 -4.00 19.91
N LYS A 25 11.91 -3.11 20.75
CA LYS A 25 12.33 -3.42 22.12
C LYS A 25 11.27 -4.17 22.92
N ASP A 26 10.00 -3.78 22.77
CA ASP A 26 8.88 -4.29 23.57
C ASP A 26 7.77 -4.91 22.69
N ASN A 27 8.12 -5.67 21.65
CA ASN A 27 7.14 -6.23 20.71
C ASN A 27 5.92 -6.88 21.42
N ASN A 28 4.74 -6.31 21.18
CA ASN A 28 3.48 -6.78 21.76
C ASN A 28 2.63 -7.61 20.80
N GLY A 29 3.12 -7.88 19.58
CA GLY A 29 2.43 -8.68 18.57
C GLY A 29 1.19 -8.04 17.96
N ALA A 30 0.86 -6.79 18.30
CA ALA A 30 -0.26 -6.04 17.73
C ALA A 30 0.22 -5.06 16.65
N LEU A 31 -0.64 -4.79 15.66
CA LEU A 31 -0.31 -4.04 14.44
C LEU A 31 0.89 -4.65 13.72
N MET A 32 0.70 -5.87 13.23
CA MET A 32 1.69 -6.61 12.45
C MET A 32 1.87 -5.91 11.11
N ASN A 33 3.04 -5.33 10.88
CA ASN A 33 3.32 -4.50 9.73
C ASN A 33 4.71 -4.84 9.18
N GLN A 34 4.91 -4.47 7.91
CA GLN A 34 6.24 -4.26 7.34
C GLN A 34 6.53 -2.75 7.39
N ALA A 35 7.48 -2.33 8.23
CA ALA A 35 7.94 -0.95 8.28
C ALA A 35 9.15 -0.75 7.37
N MET A 36 9.10 0.29 6.55
CA MET A 36 10.18 0.71 5.66
C MET A 36 10.73 2.03 6.19
N ILE A 37 11.94 2.02 6.73
CA ILE A 37 12.55 3.21 7.33
C ILE A 37 13.72 3.68 6.46
N VAL A 38 13.59 4.89 5.92
CA VAL A 38 14.55 5.46 4.95
C VAL A 38 15.12 6.76 5.50
N ASP A 39 16.44 6.86 5.55
CA ASP A 39 17.12 8.13 5.84
C ASP A 39 17.20 8.97 4.56
N VAL A 40 16.19 9.82 4.36
CA VAL A 40 16.07 10.65 3.16
C VAL A 40 17.18 11.69 3.01
N ARG A 41 17.77 12.16 4.13
CA ARG A 41 18.88 13.13 4.08
C ARG A 41 20.16 12.44 3.62
N ARG A 42 20.43 11.26 4.18
CA ARG A 42 21.58 10.45 3.79
C ARG A 42 21.44 9.94 2.35
N ALA A 43 20.24 9.57 1.94
CA ALA A 43 19.95 9.21 0.56
C ALA A 43 20.20 10.40 -0.39
N GLN A 44 19.65 11.58 -0.09
CA GLN A 44 19.84 12.76 -0.93
C GLN A 44 21.32 13.13 -1.07
N ALA A 45 22.08 13.12 0.04
CA ALA A 45 23.50 13.44 0.00
C ALA A 45 24.32 12.47 -0.87
N ALA A 46 23.98 11.18 -0.85
CA ALA A 46 24.62 10.18 -1.72
C ALA A 46 24.28 10.39 -3.19
N LEU A 47 23.00 10.68 -3.49
CA LEU A 47 22.54 10.97 -4.85
C LEU A 47 23.20 12.23 -5.42
N ASP A 48 23.31 13.30 -4.64
CA ASP A 48 23.98 14.55 -5.05
C ASP A 48 25.47 14.33 -5.32
N ALA A 49 26.11 13.40 -4.60
CA ALA A 49 27.50 13.02 -4.80
C ALA A 49 27.72 12.01 -5.95
N GLY A 50 26.64 11.50 -6.58
CA GLY A 50 26.72 10.45 -7.59
C GLY A 50 27.23 9.11 -7.02
N LEU A 51 26.99 8.85 -5.73
CA LEU A 51 27.46 7.67 -5.01
C LEU A 51 26.31 6.69 -4.73
N PRO A 52 26.61 5.38 -4.60
CA PRO A 52 25.66 4.42 -4.06
C PRO A 52 25.17 4.82 -2.67
N LEU A 53 23.94 4.45 -2.32
CA LEU A 53 23.39 4.65 -0.99
C LEU A 53 24.27 3.95 0.06
N PRO A 54 24.71 4.64 1.12
CA PRO A 54 25.51 4.02 2.18
C PRO A 54 24.72 2.98 2.98
N PRO A 55 25.36 1.94 3.56
CA PRO A 55 24.68 0.96 4.40
C PRO A 55 23.81 1.58 5.50
N LYS A 56 22.68 0.95 5.79
CA LYS A 56 21.62 1.39 6.72
C LYS A 56 20.95 2.71 6.34
N THR A 57 20.97 3.07 5.05
CA THR A 57 20.11 4.15 4.53
C THR A 57 18.66 3.69 4.41
N PHE A 58 18.44 2.40 4.13
CA PHE A 58 17.13 1.77 4.16
C PHE A 58 17.15 0.54 5.06
N VAL A 59 16.39 0.58 6.15
CA VAL A 59 16.15 -0.56 7.03
C VAL A 59 14.70 -0.96 6.90
N MET A 60 14.46 -2.24 6.62
CA MET A 60 13.13 -2.82 6.55
C MET A 60 12.94 -3.71 7.76
N CYS A 61 11.76 -3.65 8.37
CA CYS A 61 11.43 -4.43 9.55
C CYS A 61 10.03 -5.04 9.49
N GLU A 62 9.85 -6.21 10.08
CA GLU A 62 8.56 -6.89 10.18
C GLU A 62 8.30 -7.32 11.62
N ASN A 63 7.08 -7.05 12.10
CA ASN A 63 6.64 -7.46 13.43
C ASN A 63 5.46 -8.42 13.38
N TYR A 64 5.56 -9.50 14.13
CA TYR A 64 4.51 -10.50 14.36
C TYR A 64 4.43 -10.82 15.87
N PRO A 65 3.36 -11.48 16.35
CA PRO A 65 3.39 -12.10 17.66
C PRO A 65 4.66 -12.94 17.80
N THR A 66 5.40 -12.75 18.89
CA THR A 66 6.63 -13.47 19.28
C THR A 66 7.84 -13.35 18.35
N VAL A 67 7.71 -12.78 17.15
CA VAL A 67 8.82 -12.65 16.19
C VAL A 67 8.91 -11.23 15.67
N TYR A 68 10.14 -10.76 15.58
CA TYR A 68 10.47 -9.53 14.91
C TYR A 68 11.77 -9.73 14.13
N GLU A 69 11.85 -9.21 12.90
CA GLU A 69 13.07 -9.23 12.11
C GLU A 69 13.26 -7.87 11.40
N CYS A 70 14.47 -7.31 11.46
CA CYS A 70 14.90 -6.16 10.65
C CYS A 70 16.11 -6.55 9.81
N GLY A 71 16.28 -5.90 8.67
CA GLY A 71 17.46 -6.00 7.84
C GLY A 71 17.80 -4.68 7.16
N ASP A 72 19.09 -4.43 6.97
CA ASP A 72 19.57 -3.38 6.05
C ASP A 72 19.28 -3.81 4.61
N MET A 73 18.36 -3.11 3.98
CA MET A 73 17.91 -3.37 2.61
C MET A 73 18.45 -2.32 1.63
N THR A 74 19.43 -1.51 2.03
CA THR A 74 20.07 -0.50 1.19
C THR A 74 20.60 -1.10 -0.13
N TRP A 75 21.18 -2.30 -0.06
CA TRP A 75 21.70 -2.99 -1.24
C TRP A 75 20.61 -3.26 -2.31
N TRP A 76 19.35 -3.45 -1.89
CA TRP A 76 18.23 -3.67 -2.80
C TRP A 76 17.96 -2.42 -3.64
N LEU A 77 17.92 -1.26 -2.99
CA LEU A 77 17.73 0.02 -3.66
C LEU A 77 18.92 0.34 -4.58
N ASN A 78 20.16 0.07 -4.14
CA ASN A 78 21.35 0.22 -5.00
C ASN A 78 21.35 -0.69 -6.24
N SER A 79 20.54 -1.76 -6.26
CA SER A 79 20.38 -2.61 -7.44
C SER A 79 19.42 -2.02 -8.49
N GLY A 80 18.84 -0.84 -8.24
CA GLY A 80 17.87 -0.19 -9.12
C GLY A 80 16.48 -0.83 -9.06
N LYS A 81 16.20 -1.65 -8.03
CA LYS A 81 14.91 -2.32 -7.87
C LYS A 81 14.04 -1.57 -6.87
N PRO A 82 12.74 -1.36 -7.15
CA PRO A 82 11.82 -0.83 -6.17
C PRO A 82 11.63 -1.84 -5.03
N TRP A 83 11.41 -1.33 -3.82
CA TRP A 83 10.87 -2.14 -2.73
C TRP A 83 9.34 -2.05 -2.74
N ILE A 84 8.67 -3.15 -3.05
CA ILE A 84 7.20 -3.20 -3.12
C ILE A 84 6.67 -3.93 -1.89
N SER A 85 5.86 -3.23 -1.09
CA SER A 85 5.16 -3.79 0.07
C SER A 85 3.68 -3.98 -0.25
N PHE A 86 3.14 -5.17 0.03
CA PHE A 86 1.77 -5.56 -0.36
C PHE A 86 1.19 -6.62 0.60
N ASP A 87 1.33 -6.42 1.92
CA ASP A 87 0.74 -7.26 2.97
C ASP A 87 1.22 -8.73 3.01
N VAL A 88 2.39 -9.01 2.43
CA VAL A 88 3.04 -10.33 2.48
C VAL A 88 4.41 -10.21 3.14
N ALA A 89 4.65 -11.05 4.14
CA ALA A 89 5.92 -11.10 4.85
C ALA A 89 7.09 -11.48 3.92
N TYR A 90 8.20 -10.78 4.08
CA TYR A 90 9.44 -10.95 3.34
C TYR A 90 10.36 -11.95 4.04
N PHE A 91 10.62 -11.75 5.33
CA PHE A 91 11.58 -12.56 6.06
C PHE A 91 11.10 -13.98 6.29
N ASN A 92 12.03 -14.93 6.46
CA ASN A 92 11.63 -16.33 6.65
C ASN A 92 11.01 -16.57 8.03
N SER A 93 11.52 -15.90 9.08
CA SER A 93 11.02 -16.06 10.45
C SER A 93 9.55 -15.60 10.56
N THR A 94 9.24 -14.44 9.98
CA THR A 94 7.91 -13.82 9.98
C THR A 94 6.94 -14.57 9.08
N ARG A 95 7.42 -15.14 7.97
CA ARG A 95 6.61 -16.07 7.15
C ARG A 95 6.23 -17.35 7.88
N GLY A 96 7.12 -17.86 8.72
CA GLY A 96 6.83 -19.02 9.59
C GLY A 96 5.66 -18.76 10.53
N VAL A 97 5.60 -17.56 11.13
CA VAL A 97 4.54 -17.18 12.07
C VAL A 97 3.24 -16.76 11.38
N SER A 98 3.32 -15.98 10.29
CA SER A 98 2.13 -15.53 9.53
C SER A 98 1.39 -16.67 8.83
N GLY A 99 2.05 -17.81 8.62
CA GLY A 99 1.53 -18.91 7.83
C GLY A 99 1.62 -18.68 6.32
N SER A 100 2.35 -17.66 5.87
CA SER A 100 2.52 -17.32 4.45
C SER A 100 3.28 -18.38 3.63
N ASN A 101 3.93 -19.35 4.30
CA ASN A 101 4.57 -20.52 3.70
C ASN A 101 3.72 -21.81 3.85
N ILE A 102 2.51 -21.74 4.45
CA ILE A 102 1.67 -22.91 4.70
C ILE A 102 0.80 -23.16 3.47
N ARG A 103 1.09 -24.23 2.73
CA ARG A 103 0.40 -24.60 1.48
C ARG A 103 -1.14 -24.56 1.55
N GLN A 104 -1.72 -24.93 2.69
CA GLN A 104 -3.18 -24.88 2.88
C GLN A 104 -3.70 -23.44 2.95
N VAL A 105 -2.98 -22.53 3.60
CA VAL A 105 -3.31 -21.09 3.69
C VAL A 105 -3.14 -20.45 2.32
N GLU A 106 -2.02 -20.74 1.66
CA GLU A 106 -1.71 -20.24 0.31
C GLU A 106 -2.80 -20.60 -0.70
N ARG A 107 -3.26 -21.86 -0.70
CA ARG A 107 -4.34 -22.30 -1.61
C ARG A 107 -5.69 -21.72 -1.24
N ARG A 108 -6.03 -21.57 0.04
CA ARG A 108 -7.32 -20.98 0.47
C ARG A 108 -7.48 -19.53 0.03
N ASN A 109 -6.39 -18.77 0.02
CA ASN A 109 -6.40 -17.36 -0.37
C ASN A 109 -5.88 -17.13 -1.80
N MET A 110 -5.88 -18.17 -2.66
CA MET A 110 -5.55 -18.03 -4.08
C MET A 110 -4.16 -17.41 -4.32
N GLY A 111 -3.21 -17.71 -3.43
CA GLY A 111 -1.85 -17.18 -3.48
C GLY A 111 -1.67 -15.73 -3.05
N VAL A 112 -2.72 -15.01 -2.64
CA VAL A 112 -2.60 -13.57 -2.31
C VAL A 112 -1.66 -13.36 -1.12
N CYS A 113 -1.75 -14.22 -0.11
CA CYS A 113 -0.90 -14.16 1.09
C CYS A 113 0.34 -15.07 1.00
N ALA A 114 0.65 -15.63 -0.16
CA ALA A 114 1.74 -16.60 -0.32
C ALA A 114 3.07 -15.93 -0.66
N ARG A 115 4.18 -16.68 -0.55
CA ARG A 115 5.45 -16.28 -1.16
C ARG A 115 5.94 -17.32 -2.19
N PRO A 116 6.11 -16.94 -3.47
CA PRO A 116 5.75 -15.64 -4.07
C PRO A 116 4.23 -15.44 -4.13
N SER A 117 3.78 -14.19 -4.01
CA SER A 117 2.35 -13.87 -4.01
C SER A 117 1.78 -13.82 -5.42
N SER A 118 0.50 -14.16 -5.57
CA SER A 118 -0.24 -13.98 -6.81
C SER A 118 -0.46 -12.52 -7.20
N VAL A 119 -0.28 -11.57 -6.26
CA VAL A 119 -0.38 -10.12 -6.55
C VAL A 119 0.96 -9.50 -6.96
N ALA A 120 2.08 -10.21 -6.84
CA ALA A 120 3.40 -9.63 -7.08
C ALA A 120 3.57 -9.16 -8.54
N ALA A 121 3.21 -10.00 -9.52
CA ALA A 121 3.40 -9.70 -10.94
C ALA A 121 2.72 -8.41 -11.43
N PRO A 122 1.42 -8.14 -11.16
CA PRO A 122 0.80 -6.88 -11.58
C PRO A 122 1.45 -5.66 -10.92
N LEU A 123 1.88 -5.76 -9.66
CA LEU A 123 2.54 -4.66 -8.95
C LEU A 123 3.96 -4.41 -9.50
N GLU A 124 4.75 -5.46 -9.67
CA GLU A 124 6.10 -5.40 -10.23
C GLU A 124 6.09 -4.78 -11.63
N ARG A 125 5.19 -5.23 -12.52
CA ARG A 125 5.04 -4.64 -13.86
C ARG A 125 4.68 -3.16 -13.78
N THR A 126 3.76 -2.79 -12.90
CA THR A 126 3.33 -1.39 -12.76
C THR A 126 4.47 -0.49 -12.28
N MET A 127 5.31 -0.97 -11.36
CA MET A 127 6.45 -0.21 -10.85
C MET A 127 7.57 0.00 -11.87
N GLN A 128 7.64 -0.78 -12.95
CA GLN A 128 8.61 -0.55 -14.03
C GLN A 128 8.42 0.80 -14.73
N TYR A 129 7.22 1.40 -14.63
CA TYR A 129 6.91 2.69 -15.24
C TYR A 129 7.15 3.89 -14.30
N ALA A 130 7.52 3.65 -13.04
CA ALA A 130 7.77 4.70 -12.05
C ALA A 130 9.22 5.20 -12.15
N THR A 131 9.46 6.23 -12.95
CA THR A 131 10.80 6.80 -13.21
C THR A 131 11.05 8.12 -12.48
N ASP A 132 10.00 8.72 -11.91
CA ASP A 132 10.04 9.96 -11.14
C ASP A 132 8.90 9.97 -10.10
N VAL A 133 8.82 11.00 -9.27
CA VAL A 133 7.81 11.07 -8.20
C VAL A 133 6.37 11.16 -8.74
N THR A 134 6.17 11.73 -9.93
CA THR A 134 4.86 11.89 -10.54
C THR A 134 4.36 10.57 -11.13
N SER A 135 5.20 9.88 -11.89
CA SER A 135 4.93 8.54 -12.41
C SER A 135 4.82 7.51 -11.28
N MET A 136 5.62 7.61 -10.21
CA MET A 136 5.43 6.84 -8.98
C MET A 136 4.05 7.08 -8.37
N PHE A 137 3.63 8.34 -8.24
CA PHE A 137 2.31 8.67 -7.73
C PHE A 137 1.22 7.98 -8.58
N TYR A 138 1.27 8.10 -9.91
CA TYR A 138 0.28 7.46 -10.78
C TYR A 138 0.38 5.93 -10.82
N ALA A 139 1.56 5.33 -10.64
CA ALA A 139 1.73 3.90 -10.47
C ALA A 139 0.99 3.40 -9.21
N MET A 140 1.09 4.13 -8.10
CA MET A 140 0.32 3.84 -6.88
C MET A 140 -1.19 4.07 -7.04
N ARG A 141 -1.62 4.88 -8.02
CA ARG A 141 -3.04 5.10 -8.38
C ARG A 141 -3.53 4.16 -9.48
N HIS A 142 -2.67 3.29 -10.00
CA HIS A 142 -2.98 2.45 -11.15
C HIS A 142 -3.94 1.31 -10.77
N ASN A 143 -4.99 1.18 -11.58
CA ASN A 143 -5.88 0.03 -11.58
C ASN A 143 -6.58 0.01 -12.94
N ASN A 144 -6.19 -0.88 -13.83
CA ASN A 144 -6.78 -0.97 -15.18
C ASN A 144 -7.78 -2.13 -15.32
N TYR A 145 -8.47 -2.48 -14.23
CA TYR A 145 -9.64 -3.36 -14.28
C TYR A 145 -10.72 -2.77 -15.22
N PRO A 146 -11.47 -3.57 -16.00
CA PRO A 146 -11.36 -5.01 -16.23
C PRO A 146 -10.44 -5.40 -17.40
N HIS A 147 -9.60 -4.48 -17.87
CA HIS A 147 -8.83 -4.62 -19.11
C HIS A 147 -7.43 -5.20 -18.93
N ASP A 148 -6.93 -5.25 -17.69
CA ASP A 148 -5.61 -5.76 -17.38
C ASP A 148 -5.57 -7.30 -17.27
N PRO A 149 -4.81 -8.00 -18.11
CA PRO A 149 -4.70 -9.46 -18.06
C PRO A 149 -3.98 -9.97 -16.80
N LEU A 150 -3.19 -9.16 -16.10
CA LEU A 150 -2.58 -9.53 -14.81
C LEU A 150 -3.54 -9.36 -13.63
N LEU A 151 -4.70 -8.74 -13.83
CA LEU A 151 -5.75 -8.65 -12.81
C LEU A 151 -6.77 -9.79 -12.91
N VAL A 152 -6.50 -10.84 -13.69
CA VAL A 152 -7.29 -12.08 -13.66
C VAL A 152 -7.21 -12.70 -12.27
N ILE A 153 -8.36 -13.14 -11.75
CA ILE A 153 -8.47 -13.80 -10.45
C ILE A 153 -7.54 -15.03 -10.45
N PRO A 154 -6.55 -15.11 -9.54
CA PRO A 154 -5.51 -16.14 -9.59
C PRO A 154 -6.04 -17.58 -9.57
N ALA A 155 -7.21 -17.81 -8.95
CA ALA A 155 -7.85 -19.11 -8.86
C ALA A 155 -8.49 -19.62 -10.16
N CYS A 156 -8.61 -18.77 -11.17
CA CYS A 156 -9.23 -19.11 -12.44
C CYS A 156 -8.23 -19.64 -13.45
N ASN A 157 -8.63 -20.60 -14.28
CA ASN A 157 -7.78 -21.24 -15.29
C ASN A 157 -7.19 -20.28 -16.34
N GLN A 158 -7.75 -19.08 -16.49
CA GLN A 158 -7.25 -17.98 -17.33
C GLN A 158 -6.01 -17.28 -16.73
N SER A 159 -5.73 -17.46 -15.43
CA SER A 159 -4.55 -16.90 -14.77
C SER A 159 -3.27 -17.31 -15.49
N THR A 160 -2.34 -16.38 -15.67
CA THR A 160 -1.01 -16.66 -16.23
C THR A 160 -0.17 -17.51 -15.28
N ASP A 161 -0.36 -17.34 -13.96
CA ASP A 161 0.29 -18.14 -12.94
C ASP A 161 -0.56 -19.39 -12.61
N LYS A 162 -0.17 -20.52 -13.19
CA LYS A 162 -0.88 -21.79 -13.03
C LYS A 162 -0.78 -22.40 -11.63
N ARG A 163 0.11 -21.89 -10.76
CA ARG A 163 0.27 -22.41 -9.38
C ARG A 163 -0.98 -22.21 -8.53
N TRP A 164 -1.75 -21.16 -8.81
CA TRP A 164 -2.89 -20.74 -8.02
C TRP A 164 -4.24 -21.18 -8.59
N VAL A 165 -4.26 -21.81 -9.76
CA VAL A 165 -5.49 -22.23 -10.43
C VAL A 165 -6.18 -23.33 -9.61
N LEU A 166 -7.45 -23.09 -9.26
CA LEU A 166 -8.29 -24.01 -8.51
C LEU A 166 -9.58 -24.37 -9.25
N TYR A 167 -10.02 -23.48 -10.16
CA TYR A 167 -11.35 -23.56 -10.75
C TYR A 167 -11.30 -23.32 -12.27
N ASN A 168 -12.22 -23.96 -12.98
CA ASN A 168 -12.52 -23.64 -14.37
C ASN A 168 -13.60 -22.56 -14.38
N CYS A 169 -13.22 -21.31 -14.67
CA CYS A 169 -14.06 -20.15 -14.39
C CYS A 169 -15.04 -19.82 -15.54
N SER A 170 -14.62 -19.78 -16.81
CA SER A 170 -15.42 -19.76 -18.07
C SER A 170 -14.57 -19.16 -19.22
N ASP A 171 -15.01 -19.28 -20.47
CA ASP A 171 -14.30 -18.84 -21.68
C ASP A 171 -14.25 -17.30 -21.90
N ASP A 172 -15.00 -16.49 -21.14
CA ASP A 172 -14.87 -15.01 -21.21
C ASP A 172 -13.94 -14.47 -20.10
N PRO A 173 -12.67 -14.12 -20.43
CA PRO A 173 -11.68 -13.71 -19.44
C PRO A 173 -12.01 -12.37 -18.77
N ARG A 174 -12.82 -11.49 -19.38
CA ARG A 174 -13.20 -10.19 -18.76
C ARG A 174 -14.10 -10.38 -17.55
N LYS A 175 -14.84 -11.50 -17.50
CA LYS A 175 -15.72 -11.84 -16.37
C LYS A 175 -14.95 -12.28 -15.12
N PHE A 176 -13.64 -12.53 -15.22
CA PHE A 176 -12.84 -13.02 -14.10
C PHE A 176 -11.60 -12.18 -13.84
N THR A 177 -11.57 -10.92 -14.25
CA THR A 177 -10.64 -9.95 -13.66
C THR A 177 -11.20 -9.43 -12.34
N THR A 178 -10.33 -8.89 -11.48
CA THR A 178 -10.72 -8.31 -10.20
C THR A 178 -10.05 -6.96 -9.98
N PRO A 179 -10.79 -5.94 -9.52
CA PRO A 179 -10.21 -4.65 -9.18
C PRO A 179 -9.43 -4.66 -7.86
N VAL A 180 -9.27 -5.82 -7.19
CA VAL A 180 -8.75 -5.92 -5.82
C VAL A 180 -7.24 -6.18 -5.75
N ILE A 181 -6.63 -6.74 -6.80
CA ILE A 181 -5.20 -7.14 -6.80
C ILE A 181 -4.27 -6.14 -7.50
N ALA A 182 -4.64 -4.87 -7.51
CA ALA A 182 -3.85 -3.74 -8.01
C ALA A 182 -3.43 -2.81 -6.86
N PHE A 183 -2.44 -1.93 -7.08
CA PHE A 183 -2.04 -0.92 -6.08
C PHE A 183 -3.24 -0.10 -5.58
N ALA A 184 -4.04 0.42 -6.52
CA ALA A 184 -5.22 1.18 -6.19
C ALA A 184 -6.48 0.30 -6.22
N ALA A 185 -6.55 -0.68 -5.32
CA ALA A 185 -7.68 -1.61 -5.23
C ALA A 185 -9.05 -0.87 -5.17
N ARG A 186 -10.05 -1.38 -5.90
CA ARG A 186 -11.41 -0.82 -6.02
C ARG A 186 -12.48 -1.91 -5.83
N GLN A 187 -12.61 -2.45 -4.62
CA GLN A 187 -13.54 -3.56 -4.35
C GLN A 187 -15.02 -3.15 -4.55
N ASP A 188 -15.31 -1.86 -4.57
CA ASP A 188 -16.61 -1.29 -4.88
C ASP A 188 -17.03 -1.51 -6.35
N LEU A 189 -16.05 -1.68 -7.24
CA LEU A 189 -16.27 -1.93 -8.67
C LEU A 189 -16.39 -3.42 -9.01
N VAL A 190 -16.28 -4.31 -8.02
CA VAL A 190 -16.54 -5.73 -8.28
C VAL A 190 -17.99 -5.87 -8.76
N PRO A 191 -18.26 -6.47 -9.93
CA PRO A 191 -19.61 -6.70 -10.38
C PRO A 191 -20.33 -7.62 -9.40
N ARG A 192 -21.66 -7.54 -9.38
CA ARG A 192 -22.47 -8.56 -8.70
C ARG A 192 -22.22 -9.91 -9.37
N PHE A 193 -21.36 -10.70 -8.75
CA PHE A 193 -20.88 -11.95 -9.32
C PHE A 193 -21.91 -13.07 -9.09
N GLU A 194 -22.36 -13.68 -10.20
CA GLU A 194 -23.11 -14.95 -10.20
C GLU A 194 -22.20 -16.18 -10.30
N GLY A 195 -20.88 -16.00 -10.48
CA GLY A 195 -19.95 -17.10 -10.61
C GLY A 195 -19.59 -17.83 -9.29
N TYR A 196 -18.57 -18.69 -9.38
CA TYR A 196 -18.19 -19.71 -8.41
C TYR A 196 -18.20 -19.26 -6.92
N ARG A 197 -19.05 -19.90 -6.09
CA ARG A 197 -19.36 -19.48 -4.70
C ARG A 197 -18.14 -19.25 -3.79
N PRO A 198 -17.07 -20.07 -3.83
CA PRO A 198 -15.84 -19.82 -3.07
C PRO A 198 -15.16 -18.48 -3.40
N ILE A 199 -14.98 -18.16 -4.68
CA ILE A 199 -14.36 -16.89 -5.14
C ILE A 199 -15.22 -15.69 -4.72
N LYS A 200 -16.55 -15.87 -4.78
CA LYS A 200 -17.52 -14.83 -4.44
C LYS A 200 -17.34 -14.28 -3.03
N ARG A 201 -16.88 -15.07 -2.05
CA ARG A 201 -16.72 -14.59 -0.68
C ARG A 201 -15.57 -13.59 -0.55
N ASP A 202 -14.45 -13.88 -1.18
CA ASP A 202 -13.21 -13.11 -1.01
C ASP A 202 -13.20 -11.86 -1.89
N PHE A 203 -13.91 -11.90 -3.02
CA PHE A 203 -14.10 -10.76 -3.94
C PHE A 203 -15.52 -10.22 -3.97
N ALA A 204 -16.32 -10.38 -2.92
CA ALA A 204 -17.65 -9.75 -2.88
C ALA A 204 -17.54 -8.22 -3.00
N PRO A 205 -18.52 -7.52 -3.62
CA PRO A 205 -18.56 -6.06 -3.64
C PRO A 205 -18.58 -5.49 -2.22
N LYS A 206 -17.68 -4.55 -1.93
CA LYS A 206 -17.55 -3.87 -0.62
C LYS A 206 -17.12 -2.42 -0.86
N ALA A 207 -17.54 -1.51 0.02
CA ALA A 207 -16.97 -0.17 0.10
C ALA A 207 -15.56 -0.25 0.73
N PHE A 208 -14.61 -0.82 0.01
CA PHE A 208 -13.25 -1.11 0.43
C PHE A 208 -12.28 -0.97 -0.74
N GLY A 209 -11.05 -0.58 -0.45
CA GLY A 209 -10.02 -0.38 -1.45
C GLY A 209 -8.95 0.61 -1.00
N SER A 210 -8.12 1.04 -1.94
CA SER A 210 -7.20 2.15 -1.72
C SER A 210 -7.98 3.46 -1.57
N ILE A 211 -7.69 4.24 -0.54
CA ILE A 211 -8.42 5.48 -0.20
C ILE A 211 -7.57 6.74 -0.31
N ASP A 212 -6.31 6.61 -0.76
CA ASP A 212 -5.43 7.74 -1.01
C ASP A 212 -4.20 7.31 -1.82
N GLY A 213 -3.39 8.28 -2.21
CA GLY A 213 -2.01 8.07 -2.66
C GLY A 213 -1.12 9.17 -2.12
N LYS A 214 0.08 8.79 -1.69
CA LYS A 214 1.12 9.72 -1.24
C LYS A 214 2.42 9.37 -1.93
N ALA A 215 3.09 10.36 -2.49
CA ALA A 215 4.39 10.19 -3.11
C ALA A 215 5.31 11.35 -2.73
N THR A 216 6.57 11.02 -2.53
CA THR A 216 7.62 11.99 -2.22
C THR A 216 8.95 11.47 -2.76
N SER A 217 10.01 12.25 -2.64
CA SER A 217 11.37 11.86 -3.01
C SER A 217 12.34 12.33 -1.94
N ALA A 218 13.57 11.81 -1.97
CA ALA A 218 14.64 12.27 -1.09
C ALA A 218 14.78 13.80 -1.16
N ARG A 219 14.78 14.37 -2.36
CA ARG A 219 14.85 15.82 -2.59
C ARG A 219 13.68 16.58 -1.98
N MET A 220 12.47 16.02 -2.05
CA MET A 220 11.27 16.65 -1.50
C MET A 220 11.23 16.65 0.04
N LEU A 221 11.97 15.75 0.71
CA LEU A 221 11.97 15.64 2.18
C LEU A 221 13.29 16.04 2.84
N ALA A 222 14.40 16.11 2.10
CA ALA A 222 15.72 16.35 2.67
C ALA A 222 15.89 17.74 3.28
N ASP A 223 15.13 18.74 2.80
CA ASP A 223 15.07 20.08 3.38
C ASP A 223 13.90 20.18 4.38
N PRO A 224 14.18 20.29 5.70
CA PRO A 224 13.15 20.44 6.73
C PRO A 224 12.28 21.70 6.56
N ALA A 225 12.78 22.75 5.90
CA ALA A 225 12.03 23.98 5.67
C ALA A 225 11.02 23.84 4.53
N ASN A 226 11.21 22.86 3.64
CA ASN A 226 10.47 22.71 2.40
C ASN A 226 10.04 21.26 2.13
N MET A 227 9.71 20.51 3.19
CA MET A 227 9.22 19.15 3.06
C MET A 227 7.93 19.13 2.24
N THR A 228 7.85 18.29 1.22
CA THR A 228 6.66 18.21 0.37
C THR A 228 6.26 16.77 0.07
N VAL A 229 4.96 16.57 -0.15
CA VAL A 229 4.37 15.29 -0.54
C VAL A 229 3.27 15.56 -1.57
N ILE A 230 3.23 14.79 -2.65
CA ILE A 230 2.05 14.71 -3.54
C ILE A 230 1.02 13.84 -2.82
N LEU A 231 -0.17 14.36 -2.58
CA LEU A 231 -1.24 13.68 -1.89
C LEU A 231 -2.54 13.75 -2.69
N GLN A 232 -3.24 12.63 -2.80
CA GLN A 232 -4.63 12.61 -3.24
C GLN A 232 -5.44 11.79 -2.25
N ASN A 233 -6.58 12.32 -1.82
CA ASN A 233 -7.54 11.60 -0.99
C ASN A 233 -8.61 10.94 -1.88
N GLY A 234 -9.20 9.85 -1.39
CA GLY A 234 -10.25 9.09 -2.04
C GLY A 234 -9.74 7.91 -2.89
N PRO A 235 -10.64 7.01 -3.31
CA PRO A 235 -10.32 5.96 -4.27
C PRO A 235 -9.83 6.51 -5.61
N THR A 236 -9.07 5.71 -6.37
CA THR A 236 -8.54 6.16 -7.66
C THR A 236 -9.68 6.45 -8.64
N SER A 237 -9.66 7.62 -9.26
CA SER A 237 -10.52 8.01 -10.38
C SER A 237 -9.73 8.23 -11.67
N VAL A 238 -8.47 7.78 -11.71
CA VAL A 238 -7.59 7.97 -12.88
C VAL A 238 -8.07 7.16 -14.08
N GLN A 239 -8.52 5.93 -13.83
CA GLN A 239 -8.98 4.97 -14.86
C GLN A 239 -10.40 4.46 -14.59
N HIS A 240 -11.05 5.02 -13.57
CA HIS A 240 -12.32 4.56 -13.03
C HIS A 240 -13.22 5.76 -12.72
N PRO A 241 -14.55 5.58 -12.68
CA PRO A 241 -15.42 6.62 -12.16
C PRO A 241 -15.06 6.93 -10.70
N PRO A 242 -15.21 8.19 -10.26
CA PRO A 242 -15.13 8.54 -8.84
C PRO A 242 -16.07 7.67 -8.01
N PHE A 243 -15.65 7.35 -6.79
CA PHE A 243 -16.50 6.58 -5.88
C PHE A 243 -17.62 7.47 -5.32
N SER A 244 -18.85 6.93 -5.31
CA SER A 244 -20.01 7.54 -4.63
C SER A 244 -20.60 6.56 -3.61
N PHE A 245 -20.79 7.00 -2.37
CA PHE A 245 -21.46 6.20 -1.34
C PHE A 245 -22.92 5.93 -1.73
N SER A 246 -23.65 6.96 -2.15
CA SER A 246 -25.06 6.83 -2.53
C SER A 246 -25.26 5.87 -3.72
N GLU A 247 -24.46 5.99 -4.78
CA GLU A 247 -24.51 5.09 -5.93
C GLU A 247 -24.11 3.66 -5.54
N PHE A 248 -23.05 3.49 -4.74
CA PHE A 248 -22.63 2.17 -4.27
C PHE A 248 -23.74 1.48 -3.48
N TYR A 249 -24.36 2.16 -2.52
CA TYR A 249 -25.43 1.56 -1.71
C TYR A 249 -26.75 1.36 -2.47
N ALA A 250 -27.07 2.22 -3.44
CA ALA A 250 -28.21 2.01 -4.34
C ALA A 250 -28.00 0.77 -5.23
N SER A 251 -26.79 0.59 -5.74
CA SER A 251 -26.41 -0.55 -6.58
C SER A 251 -26.06 -1.81 -5.77
N HIS A 252 -26.06 -1.77 -4.43
CA HIS A 252 -25.76 -2.91 -3.56
C HIS A 252 -26.66 -2.96 -2.30
N PRO A 253 -27.99 -3.10 -2.45
CA PRO A 253 -28.95 -3.03 -1.35
C PRO A 253 -28.83 -4.18 -0.33
N THR A 254 -28.13 -5.27 -0.70
CA THR A 254 -27.88 -6.42 0.17
C THR A 254 -26.66 -6.26 1.08
N VAL A 255 -25.89 -5.18 0.92
CA VAL A 255 -24.80 -4.84 1.84
C VAL A 255 -25.45 -4.40 3.16
N LYS A 256 -25.42 -5.30 4.15
CA LYS A 256 -26.11 -5.15 5.43
C LYS A 256 -25.63 -3.93 6.22
N ASP A 257 -24.38 -3.54 6.05
CA ASP A 257 -23.71 -2.49 6.82
C ASP A 257 -23.53 -1.24 5.96
N LYS A 258 -24.57 -0.39 5.89
CA LYS A 258 -24.39 0.97 5.38
C LYS A 258 -23.53 1.74 6.37
N ALA A 259 -22.26 1.95 6.00
CA ALA A 259 -21.33 2.68 6.84
C ALA A 259 -21.77 4.15 6.94
N SER A 260 -21.82 4.66 8.17
CA SER A 260 -21.95 6.09 8.39
C SER A 260 -20.71 6.78 7.84
N HIS A 261 -20.90 7.72 6.92
CA HIS A 261 -19.85 8.55 6.32
C HIS A 261 -20.11 10.03 6.61
N ARG A 262 -20.67 10.35 7.80
CA ARG A 262 -20.91 11.74 8.22
C ARG A 262 -19.60 12.54 8.18
N GLY A 263 -19.63 13.70 7.52
CA GLY A 263 -18.45 14.55 7.35
C GLY A 263 -17.53 14.14 6.20
N ILE A 264 -17.83 13.05 5.50
CA ILE A 264 -17.16 12.63 4.27
C ILE A 264 -18.11 12.97 3.09
N PRO A 265 -17.63 13.61 2.02
CA PRO A 265 -18.45 13.87 0.84
C PRO A 265 -19.02 12.58 0.23
N ASP A 266 -20.23 12.65 -0.33
CA ASP A 266 -20.85 11.49 -0.98
C ASP A 266 -20.01 10.99 -2.16
N VAL A 267 -19.50 11.92 -2.99
CA VAL A 267 -18.62 11.64 -4.11
C VAL A 267 -17.18 12.01 -3.76
N LEU A 268 -16.28 11.02 -3.84
CA LEU A 268 -14.84 11.20 -3.59
C LEU A 268 -14.12 11.43 -4.92
N ASN A 269 -14.03 12.69 -5.34
CA ASN A 269 -13.37 13.11 -6.58
C ASN A 269 -12.41 14.28 -6.34
N PHE A 270 -11.31 14.02 -5.64
CA PHE A 270 -10.31 15.05 -5.34
C PHE A 270 -9.15 14.99 -6.32
N SER A 271 -8.68 16.15 -6.79
CA SER A 271 -7.42 16.24 -7.54
C SER A 271 -6.22 16.01 -6.60
N PRO A 272 -5.08 15.50 -7.11
CA PRO A 272 -3.84 15.49 -6.35
C PRO A 272 -3.40 16.91 -6.02
N VAL A 273 -2.85 17.09 -4.82
CA VAL A 273 -2.31 18.35 -4.30
C VAL A 273 -0.89 18.14 -3.78
N ILE A 274 -0.08 19.19 -3.81
CA ILE A 274 1.22 19.19 -3.11
C ILE A 274 0.99 19.77 -1.72
N VAL A 275 1.19 18.95 -0.69
CA VAL A 275 1.13 19.38 0.71
C VAL A 275 2.52 19.75 1.22
N ARG A 276 2.58 20.74 2.12
CA ARG A 276 3.81 21.26 2.73
C ARG A 276 3.54 21.58 4.21
N PRO A 277 4.54 21.51 5.10
CA PRO A 277 4.41 22.03 6.47
C PRO A 277 3.97 23.49 6.46
N LEU A 278 3.14 23.85 7.42
CA LEU A 278 2.79 25.25 7.69
C LEU A 278 3.96 25.96 8.39
N SER A 279 5.09 26.12 7.71
CA SER A 279 6.19 26.97 8.18
C SER A 279 5.92 28.41 7.76
N GLY A 280 5.42 29.24 8.70
CA GLY A 280 5.23 30.68 8.45
C GLY A 280 4.13 31.38 9.26
N LEU A 281 3.20 30.65 9.88
CA LEU A 281 2.18 31.27 10.73
C LEU A 281 2.72 31.43 12.16
N SER A 282 2.88 32.69 12.59
CA SER A 282 3.18 33.01 13.99
C SER A 282 2.10 32.40 14.90
N LYS A 283 2.41 32.15 16.18
CA LYS A 283 1.46 31.56 17.15
C LYS A 283 0.08 32.26 17.15
N HIS A 284 0.00 33.53 16.76
CA HIS A 284 -1.25 34.29 16.66
C HIS A 284 -2.15 33.93 15.46
N GLN A 285 -1.59 33.42 14.37
CA GLN A 285 -2.38 33.02 13.19
C GLN A 285 -2.91 31.57 13.27
N ARG A 286 -2.44 30.77 14.24
CA ARG A 286 -2.92 29.38 14.46
C ARG A 286 -4.31 29.30 15.08
N ALA A 287 -4.83 30.39 15.65
CA ALA A 287 -6.14 30.41 16.29
C ALA A 287 -7.32 30.41 15.29
N GLY A 288 -7.08 30.66 13.99
CA GLY A 288 -8.11 30.76 12.96
C GLY A 288 -8.12 29.65 11.90
N ALA A 289 -7.20 28.69 11.93
CA ALA A 289 -7.14 27.62 10.93
C ALA A 289 -8.03 26.42 11.36
N PRO A 290 -8.91 25.89 10.48
CA PRO A 290 -9.72 24.73 10.79
C PRO A 290 -8.83 23.52 11.12
N ARG A 291 -9.08 22.90 12.28
CA ARG A 291 -8.35 21.71 12.73
C ARG A 291 -8.80 20.48 11.92
N GLY A 292 -8.17 20.24 10.78
CA GLY A 292 -8.28 18.96 10.05
C GLY A 292 -7.39 17.90 10.72
N GLY A 293 -7.98 16.76 11.09
CA GLY A 293 -7.28 15.66 11.74
C GLY A 293 -6.20 15.04 10.85
N SER A 294 -5.04 14.73 11.44
CA SER A 294 -4.00 13.96 10.77
C SER A 294 -4.39 12.48 10.73
N VAL A 295 -4.19 11.85 9.57
CA VAL A 295 -4.31 10.40 9.39
C VAL A 295 -2.99 9.91 8.78
N ALA A 296 -2.43 8.87 9.39
CA ALA A 296 -1.19 8.23 8.95
C ALA A 296 -1.35 7.49 7.62
N ALA A 297 -0.24 7.34 6.90
CA ALA A 297 -0.20 6.96 5.50
C ALA A 297 0.87 5.90 5.22
N GLY A 298 0.52 4.84 4.47
CA GLY A 298 1.49 3.92 3.91
C GLY A 298 2.39 4.59 2.85
N VAL A 299 3.65 4.15 2.79
CA VAL A 299 4.72 4.67 1.93
C VAL A 299 5.17 3.54 1.01
N ALA A 300 5.28 3.80 -0.30
CA ALA A 300 6.08 3.00 -1.22
C ALA A 300 7.42 3.72 -1.45
N VAL A 301 8.53 2.98 -1.44
CA VAL A 301 9.89 3.53 -1.58
C VAL A 301 10.49 3.03 -2.90
N ALA A 302 10.79 3.94 -3.82
CA ALA A 302 11.75 3.70 -4.90
C ALA A 302 12.88 4.73 -4.81
N ALA A 303 14.07 4.29 -5.18
CA ALA A 303 15.27 5.13 -5.34
C ALA A 303 15.40 5.55 -6.80
#